data_AF-A0A6N3QSB4-F1
#
_entry.id   AF-A0A6N3QSB4-F1
#
_cell.length_a   1.000
_cell.length_b   1.000
_cell.length_c   1.000
_cell.angle_alpha   90.00
_cell.angle_beta   90.00
_cell.angle_gamma   90.00
#
_symmetry.space_group_name_H-M   'P 1'
#
loop_
_entity.id
_entity.type
_entity.pdbx_description
1 polymer ?
#
loop_
_entity_poly.entity_id
_entity_poly.type
_entity_poly.pdbx_seq_one_letter_code
_entity_poly.pdbx_strand_id
1 'polypeptide(L)'
;MCGEKLPQVYRALGMDKPEPVAKVCYAQMVKQFLSRDPFECVLCGGRMVYRRAIAGLNVEGLRAGYQSAEVYAGLTQAKCARESVQV
;
A
#
# COMPACT_ATOMS: atom_id res chain seq x y z
N MET A 1 -1.18 -13.11 -21.02
CA MET A 1 -0.23 -12.29 -20.21
C MET A 1 0.51 -11.37 -21.17
N CYS A 2 0.63 -10.07 -20.87
CA CYS A 2 1.43 -9.14 -21.70
C CYS A 2 2.92 -9.44 -21.49
N GLY A 3 3.68 -9.70 -22.57
CA GLY A 3 5.15 -9.80 -22.50
C GLY A 3 5.83 -10.79 -23.44
N GLU A 4 5.12 -11.71 -24.10
CA GLU A 4 5.73 -12.79 -24.90
C GLU A 4 6.58 -12.29 -26.09
N LYS A 5 6.24 -11.12 -26.65
CA LYS A 5 6.93 -10.54 -27.81
C LYS A 5 8.10 -9.62 -27.45
N LEU A 6 8.22 -9.20 -26.19
CA LEU A 6 9.28 -8.29 -25.73
C LEU A 6 10.70 -8.86 -26.00
N PRO A 7 10.98 -10.16 -25.78
CA PRO A 7 12.29 -10.74 -26.10
C PRO A 7 12.62 -10.79 -27.60
N GLN A 8 11.63 -10.72 -28.48
CA GLN A 8 11.84 -10.66 -29.94
C GLN A 8 12.26 -9.25 -30.35
N VAL A 9 11.69 -8.23 -29.71
CA VAL A 9 12.04 -6.81 -29.92
C VAL A 9 13.47 -6.51 -29.48
N TYR A 10 13.89 -6.97 -28.28
CA TYR A 10 15.28 -6.79 -27.83
C TYR A 10 16.30 -7.39 -28.80
N ARG A 11 16.02 -8.60 -29.31
CA ARG A 11 16.86 -9.24 -30.33
C ARG A 11 16.91 -8.46 -31.64
N ALA A 12 15.79 -7.93 -32.11
CA ALA A 12 15.73 -7.14 -33.34
C ALA A 12 16.49 -5.80 -33.21
N LEU A 13 16.52 -5.22 -32.01
CA LEU A 13 17.22 -3.96 -31.72
C LEU A 13 18.71 -4.16 -31.38
N GLY A 14 19.23 -5.40 -31.37
CA GLY A 14 20.61 -5.69 -30.97
C GLY A 14 20.90 -5.36 -29.50
N MET A 15 19.87 -5.32 -28.66
CA MET A 15 19.99 -5.03 -27.23
C MET A 15 20.20 -6.33 -26.46
N ASP A 16 21.12 -6.30 -25.49
CA ASP A 16 21.24 -7.38 -24.53
C ASP A 16 19.96 -7.56 -23.72
N LYS A 17 19.72 -8.79 -23.26
CA LYS A 17 18.59 -9.08 -22.39
C LYS A 17 18.73 -8.23 -21.13
N PRO A 18 17.74 -7.40 -20.78
CA PRO A 18 17.81 -6.60 -19.56
C PRO A 18 17.97 -7.53 -18.37
N GLU A 19 18.88 -7.17 -17.46
CA GLU A 19 19.01 -7.88 -16.21
C GLU A 19 17.67 -7.88 -15.47
N PRO A 20 17.35 -8.95 -14.71
CA PRO A 20 16.14 -9.00 -13.91
C PRO A 20 16.10 -7.78 -12.99
N VAL A 21 15.22 -6.83 -13.31
CA VAL A 21 15.03 -5.66 -12.47
C VAL A 21 14.44 -6.13 -11.15
N ALA A 22 15.00 -5.64 -10.04
CA ALA A 22 14.44 -5.92 -8.72
C ALA A 22 12.96 -5.54 -8.73
N LYS A 23 12.09 -6.49 -8.36
CA LYS A 23 10.65 -6.21 -8.24
C LYS A 23 10.47 -5.19 -7.12
N VAL A 24 10.18 -3.96 -7.50
CA VAL A 24 9.93 -2.89 -6.54
C VAL A 24 8.54 -3.11 -5.96
N CYS A 25 8.45 -3.28 -4.64
CA CYS A 25 7.15 -3.40 -4.00
C CYS A 25 6.48 -2.02 -3.89
N TYR A 26 5.15 -1.98 -3.75
CA TYR A 26 4.40 -0.72 -3.60
C TYR A 26 4.99 0.17 -2.50
N ALA A 27 5.36 -0.42 -1.36
CA ALA A 27 5.94 0.34 -0.26
C ALA A 27 7.29 0.98 -0.61
N GLN A 28 8.15 0.27 -1.37
CA GLN A 28 9.41 0.81 -1.86
C GLN A 28 9.18 1.96 -2.85
N MET A 29 8.20 1.83 -3.75
CA MET A 29 7.85 2.89 -4.70
C MET A 29 7.36 4.15 -3.99
N VAL A 30 6.40 4.04 -3.07
CA VAL A 30 5.87 5.19 -2.31
C VAL A 30 6.98 5.89 -1.54
N LYS A 31 7.89 5.12 -0.94
CA LYS A 31 9.04 5.66 -0.21
C LYS A 31 10.02 6.41 -1.11
N GLN A 32 10.34 5.88 -2.29
CA GLN A 32 11.31 6.50 -3.20
C GLN A 32 10.72 7.69 -3.98
N PHE A 33 9.50 7.57 -4.49
CA PHE A 33 8.91 8.59 -5.36
C PHE A 33 8.24 9.72 -4.59
N LEU A 34 7.51 9.39 -3.52
CA LEU A 34 6.76 10.38 -2.75
C LEU A 34 7.50 10.84 -1.50
N SER A 35 8.67 10.24 -1.19
CA SER A 35 9.38 10.46 0.07
C SER A 35 8.49 10.26 1.30
N ARG A 36 7.51 9.34 1.20
CA ARG A 36 6.56 9.01 2.27
C ARG A 36 6.66 7.53 2.61
N ASP A 37 6.64 7.20 3.89
CA ASP A 37 6.55 5.80 4.30
C ASP A 37 5.07 5.41 4.40
N PRO A 38 4.57 4.39 3.65
CA PRO A 38 3.18 3.96 3.77
C PRO A 38 2.81 3.39 5.14
N PHE A 39 3.81 3.12 6.00
CA PHE A 39 3.60 2.72 7.38
C PHE A 39 3.78 3.87 8.36
N GLU A 40 3.85 5.12 7.91
CA GLU A 40 3.89 6.30 8.77
C GLU A 40 2.53 6.99 8.78
N CYS A 41 2.00 7.23 9.98
CA CYS A 41 0.73 7.92 10.13
C CYS A 41 0.90 9.40 9.76
N VAL A 42 0.07 9.86 8.82
CA VAL A 42 0.09 11.24 8.31
C VAL A 42 -0.16 12.30 9.39
N LEU A 43 -0.83 11.94 10.49
CA LEU A 43 -1.14 12.86 11.58
C LEU A 43 -0.03 12.90 12.64
N CYS A 44 0.40 11.73 13.14
CA CYS A 44 1.34 11.63 14.27
C CYS A 44 2.81 11.48 13.83
N GLY A 45 3.10 11.09 12.58
CA GLY A 45 4.44 10.63 12.15
C GLY A 45 4.87 9.32 12.84
N GLY A 46 3.94 8.61 13.46
CA GLY A 46 4.18 7.36 14.16
C GLY A 46 4.05 6.15 13.25
N ARG A 47 4.75 5.07 13.57
CA ARG A 47 4.65 3.82 12.80
C ARG A 47 3.26 3.20 12.97
N MET A 48 2.60 2.96 11.86
CA MET A 48 1.37 2.19 11.76
C MET A 48 1.69 0.71 11.79
N VAL A 49 0.93 -0.05 12.58
CA VAL A 49 1.05 -1.51 12.69
C VAL A 49 -0.25 -2.14 12.24
N TYR A 50 -0.15 -3.19 11.42
CA TYR A 50 -1.32 -3.98 11.03
C TYR A 50 -1.96 -4.59 12.26
N ARG A 51 -3.26 -4.33 12.46
CA ARG A 51 -4.03 -4.91 13.56
C ARG A 51 -5.00 -5.98 13.07
N ARG A 52 -5.84 -5.64 12.09
CA ARG A 52 -6.80 -6.55 11.46
C ARG A 52 -7.27 -6.03 10.11
N ALA A 53 -7.69 -6.95 9.24
CA ALA A 53 -8.47 -6.64 8.05
C ALA A 53 -9.96 -6.62 8.44
N ILE A 54 -10.70 -5.66 7.91
CA ILE A 54 -12.16 -5.56 8.09
C ILE A 54 -12.79 -5.72 6.72
N ALA A 55 -13.80 -6.59 6.62
CA ALA A 55 -14.57 -6.75 5.41
C ALA A 55 -15.25 -5.41 5.04
N GLY A 56 -15.26 -5.08 3.75
CA GLY A 56 -15.96 -3.89 3.28
C GLY A 56 -17.44 -3.96 3.68
N LEU A 57 -17.95 -2.88 4.27
CA LEU A 57 -19.37 -2.74 4.56
C LEU A 57 -20.10 -2.27 3.29
N ASN A 58 -21.33 -2.75 3.08
CA ASN A 58 -22.22 -2.13 2.09
C ASN A 58 -22.66 -0.73 2.59
N VAL A 59 -23.34 0.03 1.74
CA VAL A 59 -23.74 1.42 2.05
C VAL A 59 -24.60 1.49 3.33
N GLU A 60 -25.51 0.53 3.53
CA GLU A 60 -26.34 0.44 4.74
C GLU A 60 -25.51 0.13 5.99
N GLY A 61 -24.56 -0.80 5.90
CA GLY A 61 -23.64 -1.16 6.97
C GLY A 61 -22.69 -0.01 7.31
N LEU A 62 -22.24 0.76 6.31
CA LEU A 62 -21.43 1.96 6.50
C LEU A 62 -22.23 3.02 7.26
N ARG A 63 -23.50 3.24 6.89
CA ARG A 63 -24.39 4.17 7.58
C ARG A 63 -24.61 3.78 9.04
N ALA A 64 -24.80 2.49 9.31
CA ALA A 64 -25.00 1.97 10.67
C ALA A 64 -23.71 2.00 11.52
N GLY A 65 -22.54 1.80 10.89
CA GLY A 65 -21.24 1.77 11.54
C GLY A 65 -20.55 3.12 11.70
N TYR A 66 -21.16 4.22 11.24
CA TYR A 66 -20.61 5.58 11.28
C TYR A 66 -20.70 6.19 12.69
N GLN A 67 -20.09 5.53 13.68
CA GLN A 67 -19.70 6.21 14.92
C GLN A 67 -18.30 6.77 14.71
N SER A 68 -18.16 8.07 14.97
CA SER A 68 -17.13 9.00 14.51
C SER A 68 -15.66 8.68 14.87
N ALA A 69 -15.35 7.52 15.44
CA ALA A 69 -14.02 7.19 15.96
C ALA A 69 -13.16 6.28 15.04
N GLU A 70 -13.71 5.68 13.98
CA GLU A 70 -12.95 4.73 13.12
C GLU A 70 -12.90 5.13 11.64
N VAL A 71 -13.12 6.41 11.32
CA VAL A 71 -13.14 6.92 9.94
C VAL A 71 -11.72 7.16 9.47
N TYR A 72 -10.99 6.09 9.13
CA TYR A 72 -9.97 6.01 8.06
C TYR A 72 -9.55 4.54 7.92
N ALA A 73 -10.46 3.68 7.44
CA ALA A 73 -10.16 2.28 7.12
C ALA A 73 -10.22 2.05 5.61
N GLY A 74 -9.17 2.48 4.90
CA GLY A 74 -8.82 1.83 3.64
C GLY A 74 -8.30 0.42 3.94
N LEU A 75 -9.18 -0.58 3.88
CA LEU A 75 -8.92 -2.05 3.83
C LEU A 75 -8.10 -2.69 4.97
N THR A 76 -7.42 -1.93 5.82
CA THR A 76 -6.66 -2.40 6.98
C THR A 76 -6.86 -1.40 8.12
N GLN A 77 -7.33 -1.86 9.29
CA GLN A 77 -7.22 -1.04 10.49
C GLN A 77 -5.77 -1.08 10.94
N ALA A 78 -5.02 -0.09 10.52
CA ALA A 78 -3.65 0.13 10.93
C ALA A 78 -3.66 1.23 12.01
N LYS A 79 -3.18 0.91 13.22
CA LYS A 79 -3.20 1.81 14.38
C LYS A 79 -1.85 2.52 14.52
N CYS A 80 -1.82 3.83 14.82
CA CYS A 80 -0.56 4.52 15.15
C CYS A 80 -0.03 3.87 16.44
N ALA A 81 1.23 3.41 16.46
CA ALA A 81 1.80 2.77 17.66
C ALA A 81 1.69 3.65 18.92
N ARG A 82 1.62 4.98 18.76
CA ARG A 82 1.41 5.94 19.85
C ARG A 82 -0.02 5.95 20.42
N GLU A 83 -1.03 5.48 19.70
CA GLU A 83 -2.39 5.32 20.25
C GLU A 83 -2.54 4.02 21.09
N SER A 84 -1.48 3.21 21.21
CA SER A 84 -1.49 1.98 22.02
C SER A 84 -1.23 2.24 23.51
N VAL A 85 -0.86 3.48 23.86
CA VAL A 85 -0.58 3.92 25.22
C VAL A 85 -1.59 5.03 25.53
N GLN A 86 -2.64 4.68 26.31
CA GLN A 86 -3.79 5.51 26.75
C GLN A 86 -4.87 5.70 25.65
N VAL A 87 -6.16 5.40 25.84
CA VAL A 87 -7.08 5.36 27.01
C VAL A 87 -7.87 4.05 27.05
#